data_AF-A0A378WEN5-F1
#
_entry.id   AF-A0A378WEN5-F1
#
_cell.length_a   1.000
_cell.length_b   1.000
_cell.length_c   1.000
_cell.angle_alpha   90.00
_cell.angle_beta   90.00
_cell.angle_gamma   90.00
#
_symmetry.space_group_name_H-M   'P 1'
#
loop_
_entity.id
_entity.type
_entity.pdbx_description
1 polymer ?
#
loop_
_entity_poly.entity_id
_entity_poly.type
_entity_poly.pdbx_seq_one_letter_code
_entity_poly.pdbx_strand_id
1 'polypeptide(L)'
;MTSTQQRAELQRKIWQIANDVRGSVDGWDFKQYVLGTLFYRFISENFAAFFNDEDTDYATLSDNVITDEIKEDSVKTKGYFIYPSQLFQNVAANANNNESLNTDLADIFSEIENSANGYPSEQDIKGLFADFDTTSNRLGNTVAEKNKRLAAVLKGVAELNFGDFQNNQIDLFGDAYEFLISNYAANAGKSGGSSLPHNMYPN
;
A
#
# COMPACT_ATOMS: atom_id res chain seq x y z
N MET A 1 13.01 -10.77 20.55
CA MET A 1 13.40 -11.12 19.17
C MET A 1 14.20 -9.96 18.61
N THR A 2 15.28 -10.20 17.85
CA THR A 2 16.06 -9.10 17.26
C THR A 2 15.35 -8.53 16.02
N SER A 3 15.55 -7.25 15.69
CA SER A 3 14.96 -6.60 14.51
C SER A 3 15.16 -7.43 13.23
N THR A 4 16.34 -8.03 13.04
CA THR A 4 16.64 -8.91 11.89
C THR A 4 15.76 -10.16 11.81
N GLN A 5 15.41 -10.79 12.94
CA GLN A 5 14.54 -11.97 12.95
C GLN A 5 13.10 -11.61 12.62
N GLN A 6 12.63 -10.45 13.10
CA GLN A 6 11.30 -9.93 12.79
C GLN A 6 11.18 -9.55 11.30
N ARG A 7 12.21 -8.93 10.72
CA ARG A 7 12.28 -8.65 9.27
C ARG A 7 12.21 -9.93 8.44
N ALA A 8 12.98 -10.95 8.81
CA ALA A 8 12.99 -12.22 8.09
C ALA A 8 11.64 -12.97 8.20
N GLU A 9 10.99 -12.93 9.36
CA GLU A 9 9.66 -13.52 9.54
C GLU A 9 8.60 -12.78 8.71
N LEU A 10 8.63 -11.45 8.73
CA LEU A 10 7.73 -10.62 7.93
C LEU A 10 7.90 -10.91 6.44
N GLN A 11 9.14 -10.92 5.95
CA GLN A 11 9.45 -11.29 4.56
C GLN A 11 8.92 -12.68 4.24
N ARG A 12 9.13 -13.67 5.10
CA ARG A 12 8.63 -15.03 4.89
C ARG A 12 7.10 -15.08 4.78
N LYS A 13 6.39 -14.36 5.65
CA LYS A 13 4.91 -14.31 5.61
C LYS A 13 4.40 -13.61 4.35
N ILE A 14 5.01 -12.49 3.96
CA ILE A 14 4.72 -11.78 2.70
C ILE A 14 4.89 -12.72 1.51
N TRP A 15 6.00 -13.47 1.49
CA TRP A 15 6.27 -14.47 0.46
C TRP A 15 5.27 -15.63 0.46
N GLN A 16 4.82 -16.06 1.63
CA GLN A 16 3.81 -17.11 1.76
C GLN A 16 2.46 -16.65 1.19
N ILE A 17 1.98 -15.48 1.58
CA ILE A 17 0.76 -14.87 1.01
C ILE A 17 0.90 -14.71 -0.50
N ALA A 18 2.07 -14.26 -0.97
CA ALA A 18 2.32 -14.13 -2.40
C ALA A 18 2.20 -15.49 -3.13
N ASN A 19 2.71 -16.56 -2.55
CA ASN A 19 2.59 -17.90 -3.12
C ASN A 19 1.14 -18.44 -3.07
N ASP A 20 0.44 -18.20 -1.97
CA ASP A 20 -0.92 -18.69 -1.75
C ASP A 20 -1.93 -18.01 -2.68
N VAL A 21 -1.67 -16.74 -3.05
CA VAL A 21 -2.61 -15.92 -3.84
C VAL A 21 -2.18 -15.73 -5.30
N ARG A 22 -0.91 -15.95 -5.70
CA ARG A 22 -0.48 -15.75 -7.11
C ARG A 22 -1.22 -16.64 -8.10
N GLY A 23 -1.61 -17.85 -7.72
CA GLY A 23 -2.18 -18.82 -8.66
C GLY A 23 -1.32 -18.96 -9.93
N SER A 24 -1.88 -18.64 -11.10
CA SER A 24 -1.22 -18.67 -12.41
C SER A 24 -0.36 -17.43 -12.77
N VAL A 25 -0.23 -16.45 -11.87
CA VAL A 25 0.40 -15.15 -12.15
C VAL A 25 1.89 -15.20 -11.84
N ASP A 26 2.67 -14.41 -12.57
CA ASP A 26 4.10 -14.29 -12.31
C ASP A 26 4.35 -13.76 -10.88
N GLY A 27 5.34 -14.37 -10.22
CA GLY A 27 5.63 -14.07 -8.82
C GLY A 27 6.23 -12.69 -8.61
N TRP A 28 6.75 -12.05 -9.66
CA TRP A 28 7.24 -10.67 -9.61
C TRP A 28 6.08 -9.68 -9.66
N ASP A 29 5.14 -9.84 -10.59
CA ASP A 29 3.94 -9.00 -10.70
C ASP A 29 3.13 -9.06 -9.40
N PHE A 30 2.98 -10.26 -8.84
CA PHE A 30 2.21 -10.44 -7.62
C PHE A 30 2.83 -9.75 -6.39
N LYS A 31 4.15 -9.60 -6.35
CA LYS A 31 4.81 -8.85 -5.27
C LYS A 31 4.38 -7.39 -5.29
N GLN A 32 4.27 -6.75 -6.45
CA GLN A 32 3.85 -5.35 -6.52
C GLN A 32 2.48 -5.15 -5.84
N TYR A 33 1.53 -6.04 -6.08
CA TYR A 33 0.22 -6.00 -5.40
C TYR A 33 0.31 -6.24 -3.89
N VAL A 34 1.12 -7.20 -3.43
CA VAL A 34 1.26 -7.41 -1.99
C VAL A 34 1.91 -6.20 -1.32
N LEU A 35 2.93 -5.62 -1.96
CA LEU A 35 3.67 -4.47 -1.44
C LEU A 35 2.84 -3.19 -1.42
N GLY A 36 2.13 -2.86 -2.50
CA GLY A 36 1.25 -1.69 -2.47
C GLY A 36 0.08 -1.87 -1.49
N THR A 37 -0.40 -3.10 -1.29
CA THR A 37 -1.44 -3.38 -0.29
C THR A 37 -0.91 -3.22 1.13
N LEU A 38 0.31 -3.66 1.40
CA LEU A 38 1.00 -3.43 2.68
C LEU A 38 1.20 -1.96 2.96
N PHE A 39 1.62 -1.21 1.95
CA PHE A 39 1.79 0.23 2.05
C PHE A 39 0.47 0.94 2.33
N TYR A 40 -0.59 0.58 1.59
CA TYR A 40 -1.94 1.08 1.81
C TYR A 40 -2.45 0.79 3.23
N ARG A 41 -2.19 -0.42 3.75
CA ARG A 41 -2.48 -0.79 5.14
C ARG A 41 -1.74 0.13 6.12
N PHE A 42 -0.46 0.37 5.90
CA PHE A 42 0.36 1.19 6.80
C PHE A 42 -0.10 2.65 6.84
N ILE A 43 -0.32 3.28 5.68
CA ILE A 43 -0.81 4.67 5.67
C ILE A 43 -2.21 4.76 6.27
N SER A 44 -3.08 3.76 6.07
CA SER A 44 -4.41 3.71 6.68
C SER A 44 -4.33 3.61 8.20
N GLU A 45 -3.50 2.72 8.73
CA GLU A 45 -3.31 2.56 10.18
C GLU A 45 -2.66 3.81 10.79
N ASN A 46 -1.65 4.41 10.15
CA ASN A 46 -1.01 5.64 10.63
C ASN A 46 -1.97 6.84 10.63
N PHE A 47 -2.83 6.92 9.61
CA PHE A 47 -3.82 7.96 9.47
C PHE A 47 -4.92 7.82 10.53
N ALA A 48 -5.50 6.63 10.68
CA ALA A 48 -6.50 6.37 11.72
C ALA A 48 -5.93 6.61 13.13
N ALA A 49 -4.71 6.14 13.42
CA ALA A 49 -4.06 6.34 14.71
C ALA A 49 -3.80 7.82 15.08
N PHE A 50 -3.76 8.72 14.09
CA PHE A 50 -3.63 10.15 14.34
C PHE A 50 -4.94 10.80 14.82
N PHE A 51 -6.08 10.28 14.38
CA PHE A 51 -7.40 10.77 14.76
C PHE A 51 -8.01 10.00 15.93
N ASN A 52 -7.55 8.78 16.19
CA ASN A 52 -8.04 7.97 17.30
C ASN A 52 -7.61 8.56 18.64
N ASP A 53 -8.55 8.62 19.59
CA ASP A 53 -8.33 8.97 20.99
C ASP A 53 -8.95 7.91 21.92
N GLU A 54 -9.09 8.19 23.21
CA GLU A 54 -9.65 7.22 24.18
C GLU A 54 -11.13 6.88 23.91
N ASP A 55 -11.89 7.79 23.28
CA ASP A 55 -13.35 7.67 23.08
C ASP A 55 -13.75 7.60 21.60
N THR A 56 -12.82 7.88 20.69
CA THR A 56 -13.05 8.02 19.25
C THR A 56 -12.22 7.02 18.46
N ASP A 57 -12.91 6.17 17.69
CA ASP A 57 -12.29 5.35 16.64
C ASP A 57 -12.67 5.91 15.28
N TYR A 58 -11.72 6.58 14.63
CA TYR A 58 -11.83 7.17 13.29
C TYR A 58 -12.37 6.17 12.27
N ALA A 59 -12.03 4.88 12.40
CA ALA A 59 -12.48 3.86 11.46
C ALA A 59 -13.97 3.53 11.56
N THR A 60 -14.62 3.90 12.66
CA THR A 60 -16.06 3.70 12.87
C THR A 60 -16.89 4.92 12.50
N LEU A 61 -16.24 6.05 12.21
CA LEU A 61 -16.91 7.28 11.83
C LEU A 61 -17.52 7.18 10.43
N SER A 62 -18.58 7.95 10.18
CA SER A 62 -19.15 8.10 8.84
C SER A 62 -18.40 9.19 8.07
N ASP A 63 -18.15 8.97 6.78
CA ASP A 63 -17.53 9.97 5.91
C ASP A 63 -18.26 11.34 5.95
N ASN A 64 -19.57 11.34 6.22
CA ASN A 64 -20.39 12.55 6.32
C ASN A 64 -20.00 13.48 7.48
N VAL A 65 -19.30 12.97 8.51
CA VAL A 65 -18.83 13.80 9.62
C VAL A 65 -17.50 14.49 9.30
N ILE A 66 -16.87 14.13 8.18
CA ILE A 66 -15.62 14.75 7.73
C ILE A 66 -15.93 16.07 7.04
N THR A 67 -15.47 17.16 7.62
CA THR A 67 -15.55 18.50 7.02
C THR A 67 -14.34 18.80 6.16
N ASP A 68 -14.45 19.78 5.25
CA ASP A 68 -13.33 20.25 4.44
C ASP A 68 -12.16 20.77 5.30
N GLU A 69 -12.46 21.32 6.48
CA GLU A 69 -11.46 21.79 7.45
C GLU A 69 -10.64 20.64 8.03
N ILE A 70 -11.29 19.54 8.43
CA ILE A 70 -10.61 18.32 8.90
C ILE A 70 -9.72 17.76 7.78
N LYS A 71 -10.24 17.75 6.55
CA LYS A 71 -9.48 17.30 5.39
C LYS A 71 -8.24 18.17 5.16
N GLU A 72 -8.40 19.48 5.12
CA GLU A 72 -7.29 20.41 4.90
C GLU A 72 -6.22 20.31 6.01
N ASP A 73 -6.62 20.25 7.27
CA ASP A 73 -5.69 20.14 8.40
C ASP A 73 -4.95 18.81 8.41
N SER A 74 -5.62 17.72 8.03
CA SER A 74 -5.01 16.41 7.90
C SER A 74 -3.93 16.40 6.81
N VAL A 75 -4.17 17.01 5.65
CA VAL A 75 -3.19 17.06 4.54
C VAL A 75 -2.01 17.94 4.94
N LYS A 76 -2.24 19.07 5.62
CA LYS A 76 -1.15 19.91 6.13
C LYS A 76 -0.26 19.20 7.14
N THR A 77 -0.84 18.30 7.95
CA THR A 77 -0.12 17.63 9.04
C THR A 77 0.51 16.30 8.61
N LYS A 78 -0.19 15.51 7.80
CA LYS A 78 0.20 14.15 7.38
C LYS A 78 0.64 14.06 5.93
N GLY A 79 0.28 15.03 5.10
CA GLY A 79 0.63 15.09 3.68
C GLY A 79 -0.39 14.43 2.74
N TYR A 80 -1.40 13.74 3.28
CA TYR A 80 -2.45 13.05 2.53
C TYR A 80 -3.71 12.91 3.39
N PHE A 81 -4.84 12.54 2.78
CA PHE A 81 -6.11 12.30 3.45
C PHE A 81 -6.72 10.96 3.02
N ILE A 82 -7.38 10.26 3.97
CA ILE A 82 -8.11 9.02 3.74
C ILE A 82 -9.46 9.08 4.48
N TYR A 83 -10.58 8.84 3.78
CA TYR A 83 -11.90 8.75 4.44
C TYR A 83 -12.00 7.51 5.34
N PRO A 84 -12.85 7.53 6.40
CA PRO A 84 -13.12 6.36 7.22
C PRO A 84 -13.50 5.12 6.41
N SER A 85 -14.42 5.24 5.44
CA SER A 85 -14.83 4.12 4.58
C SER A 85 -13.69 3.54 3.71
N GLN A 86 -12.69 4.38 3.42
CA GLN A 86 -11.54 4.07 2.58
C GLN A 86 -10.33 3.59 3.38
N LEU A 87 -10.45 3.39 4.69
CA LEU A 87 -9.38 2.77 5.46
C LEU A 87 -9.23 1.30 5.09
N PHE A 88 -7.99 0.84 5.05
CA PHE A 88 -7.66 -0.56 4.74
C PHE A 88 -8.53 -1.57 5.50
N GLN A 89 -8.77 -1.37 6.79
CA GLN A 89 -9.57 -2.30 7.60
C GLN A 89 -11.02 -2.42 7.10
N ASN A 90 -11.63 -1.32 6.69
CA ASN A 90 -13.02 -1.25 6.23
C ASN A 90 -13.14 -1.82 4.81
N VAL A 91 -12.17 -1.52 3.95
CA VAL A 91 -12.08 -2.09 2.60
C VAL A 91 -11.82 -3.60 2.66
N ALA A 92 -10.87 -4.05 3.48
CA ALA A 92 -10.55 -5.47 3.64
C ALA A 92 -11.72 -6.28 4.21
N ALA A 93 -12.48 -5.70 5.15
CA ALA A 93 -13.68 -6.33 5.71
C ALA A 93 -14.76 -6.58 4.64
N ASN A 94 -14.95 -5.61 3.73
CA ASN A 94 -15.97 -5.68 2.68
C ASN A 94 -15.48 -6.32 1.36
N ALA A 95 -14.18 -6.63 1.23
CA ALA A 95 -13.55 -6.98 -0.04
C ALA A 95 -14.20 -8.17 -0.80
N ASN A 96 -14.72 -9.20 -0.12
CA ASN A 96 -15.32 -10.36 -0.82
C ASN A 96 -16.76 -10.11 -1.28
N ASN A 97 -17.41 -9.09 -0.71
CA ASN A 97 -18.79 -8.75 -1.03
C ASN A 97 -18.86 -7.58 -2.02
N ASN A 98 -17.70 -7.01 -2.38
CA ASN A 98 -17.60 -5.88 -3.28
C ASN A 98 -17.34 -6.35 -4.71
N GLU A 99 -18.38 -6.28 -5.55
CA GLU A 99 -18.30 -6.61 -6.98
C GLU A 99 -17.57 -5.56 -7.82
N SER A 100 -17.27 -4.39 -7.24
CA SER A 100 -16.55 -3.27 -7.88
C SER A 100 -15.23 -2.96 -7.16
N LEU A 101 -14.68 -3.93 -6.41
CA LEU A 101 -13.47 -3.72 -5.61
C LEU A 101 -12.29 -3.14 -6.39
N ASN A 102 -12.09 -3.57 -7.64
CA ASN A 102 -11.01 -3.07 -8.49
C ASN A 102 -11.15 -1.57 -8.81
N THR A 103 -12.37 -1.08 -9.07
CA THR A 103 -12.60 0.34 -9.36
C THR A 103 -12.54 1.14 -8.07
N ASP A 104 -13.15 0.65 -7.00
CA ASP A 104 -13.15 1.34 -5.70
C ASP A 104 -11.73 1.52 -5.17
N LEU A 105 -10.86 0.50 -5.30
CA LEU A 105 -9.45 0.64 -4.94
C LEU A 105 -8.70 1.65 -5.81
N ALA A 106 -8.97 1.68 -7.12
CA ALA A 106 -8.34 2.65 -8.02
C ALA A 106 -8.78 4.09 -7.68
N ASP A 107 -10.05 4.28 -7.36
CA ASP A 107 -10.61 5.55 -6.96
C ASP A 107 -10.03 6.00 -5.61
N ILE A 108 -9.95 5.10 -4.62
CA ILE A 108 -9.30 5.37 -3.33
C ILE A 108 -7.85 5.83 -3.52
N PHE A 109 -7.05 5.09 -4.29
CA PHE A 109 -5.65 5.47 -4.52
C PHE A 109 -5.54 6.81 -5.23
N SER A 110 -6.40 7.06 -6.23
CA SER A 110 -6.46 8.34 -6.93
C SER A 110 -6.85 9.48 -5.98
N GLU A 111 -7.79 9.26 -5.06
CA GLU A 111 -8.20 10.26 -4.07
C GLU A 111 -7.10 10.57 -3.06
N ILE A 112 -6.37 9.56 -2.60
CA ILE A 112 -5.21 9.74 -1.71
C ILE A 112 -4.14 10.58 -2.41
N GLU A 113 -3.80 10.26 -3.66
CA GLU A 113 -2.83 11.06 -4.44
C GLU A 113 -3.33 12.49 -4.68
N ASN A 114 -4.60 12.64 -5.05
CA ASN A 114 -5.18 13.95 -5.31
C ASN A 114 -5.37 14.79 -4.05
N SER A 115 -5.46 14.18 -2.87
CA SER A 115 -5.57 14.91 -1.60
C SER A 115 -4.36 15.79 -1.32
N ALA A 116 -3.19 15.42 -1.82
CA ALA A 116 -1.95 16.15 -1.65
C ALA A 116 -1.73 17.26 -2.71
N ASN A 117 -2.59 17.35 -3.73
CA ASN A 117 -2.42 18.32 -4.82
C ASN A 117 -2.38 19.76 -4.30
N GLY A 118 -1.34 20.51 -4.68
CA GLY A 118 -1.15 21.88 -4.23
C GLY A 118 -0.56 22.02 -2.82
N TYR A 119 -0.25 20.92 -2.13
CA TYR A 119 0.49 20.90 -0.87
C TYR A 119 1.96 20.51 -1.09
N PRO A 120 2.87 20.84 -0.16
CA PRO A 120 4.28 20.46 -0.26
C PRO A 120 4.50 18.94 -0.39
N SER A 121 3.59 18.13 0.15
CA SER A 121 3.61 16.67 0.08
C SER A 121 3.22 16.09 -1.28
N GLU A 122 2.73 16.90 -2.25
CA GLU A 122 2.30 16.40 -3.57
C GLU A 122 3.39 15.55 -4.22
N GLN A 123 4.65 16.00 -4.18
CA GLN A 123 5.76 15.30 -4.84
C GLN A 123 6.08 13.94 -4.22
N ASP A 124 5.78 13.76 -2.93
CA ASP A 124 6.05 12.53 -2.20
C ASP A 124 4.93 11.49 -2.37
N ILE A 125 3.70 11.95 -2.62
CA ILE A 125 2.51 11.09 -2.74
C ILE A 125 2.14 10.80 -4.20
N LYS A 126 2.51 11.68 -5.14
CA LYS A 126 2.15 11.51 -6.56
C LYS A 126 2.81 10.28 -7.18
N GLY A 127 2.00 9.40 -7.76
CA GLY A 127 2.47 8.16 -8.38
C GLY A 127 2.85 7.07 -7.38
N LEU A 128 2.52 7.24 -6.10
CA LEU A 128 2.77 6.27 -5.03
C LEU A 128 2.06 4.94 -5.27
N PHE A 129 0.91 4.97 -5.96
CA PHE A 129 0.14 3.78 -6.34
C PHE A 129 0.15 3.50 -7.84
N ALA A 130 0.98 4.20 -8.63
CA ALA A 130 1.00 4.07 -10.10
C ALA A 130 1.32 2.65 -10.59
N ASP A 131 2.10 1.89 -9.83
CA ASP A 131 2.45 0.49 -10.15
C ASP A 131 1.39 -0.52 -9.67
N PHE A 132 0.37 -0.08 -8.93
CA PHE A 132 -0.74 -0.92 -8.48
C PHE A 132 -1.91 -0.85 -9.46
N ASP A 133 -1.79 -1.56 -10.58
CA ASP A 133 -2.88 -1.63 -11.58
C ASP A 133 -3.98 -2.62 -11.16
N THR A 134 -5.01 -2.12 -10.48
CA THR A 134 -6.19 -2.91 -10.06
C THR A 134 -6.99 -3.48 -11.25
N THR A 135 -6.77 -2.96 -12.46
CA THR A 135 -7.49 -3.35 -13.68
C THR A 135 -6.69 -4.29 -14.57
N SER A 136 -5.46 -4.62 -14.19
CA SER A 136 -4.55 -5.42 -15.00
C SER A 136 -5.13 -6.79 -15.37
N ASN A 137 -4.91 -7.22 -16.61
CA ASN A 137 -5.21 -8.60 -17.02
C ASN A 137 -4.36 -9.64 -16.28
N ARG A 138 -3.29 -9.19 -15.59
CA ARG A 138 -2.49 -10.02 -14.68
C ARG A 138 -3.29 -10.49 -13.46
N LEU A 139 -4.31 -9.74 -13.04
CA LEU A 139 -5.20 -10.13 -11.93
C LEU A 139 -6.31 -11.10 -12.37
N GLY A 140 -6.52 -11.30 -13.66
CA GLY A 140 -7.57 -12.15 -14.20
C GLY A 140 -8.16 -11.57 -15.47
N ASN A 141 -8.88 -12.41 -16.22
CA ASN A 141 -9.47 -12.02 -17.50
C ASN A 141 -10.85 -11.37 -17.31
N THR A 142 -11.50 -11.60 -16.17
CA THR A 142 -12.82 -11.05 -15.83
C THR A 142 -12.74 -10.17 -14.59
N VAL A 143 -13.66 -9.21 -14.45
CA VAL A 143 -13.76 -8.34 -13.26
C VAL A 143 -13.92 -9.15 -11.98
N ALA A 144 -14.75 -10.20 -12.02
CA ALA A 144 -14.95 -11.11 -10.89
C ALA A 144 -13.65 -11.81 -10.46
N GLU A 145 -12.81 -12.27 -11.40
CA GLU A 145 -11.51 -12.86 -11.08
C GLU A 145 -10.55 -11.83 -10.49
N LYS A 146 -10.51 -10.62 -11.05
CA LYS A 146 -9.67 -9.52 -10.53
C LYS A 146 -10.05 -9.20 -9.08
N ASN A 147 -11.34 -9.01 -8.82
CA ASN A 147 -11.85 -8.72 -7.47
C ASN A 147 -11.59 -9.86 -6.49
N LYS A 148 -11.77 -11.11 -6.92
CA LYS A 148 -11.44 -12.28 -6.09
C LYS A 148 -9.96 -12.29 -5.69
N ARG A 149 -9.05 -11.95 -6.61
CA ARG A 149 -7.61 -11.91 -6.31
C ARG A 149 -7.25 -10.72 -5.43
N LEU A 150 -7.76 -9.54 -5.73
CA LEU A 150 -7.54 -8.34 -4.91
C LEU A 150 -8.05 -8.56 -3.48
N ALA A 151 -9.23 -9.15 -3.31
CA ALA A 151 -9.78 -9.51 -2.01
C ALA A 151 -8.89 -10.51 -1.26
N ALA A 152 -8.31 -11.49 -1.96
CA ALA A 152 -7.38 -12.44 -1.37
C ALA A 152 -6.05 -11.78 -0.95
N VAL A 153 -5.53 -10.82 -1.73
CA VAL A 153 -4.36 -10.02 -1.35
C VAL A 153 -4.65 -9.20 -0.10
N LEU A 154 -5.77 -8.45 -0.09
CA LEU A 154 -6.21 -7.65 1.05
C LEU A 154 -6.34 -8.51 2.31
N LYS A 155 -6.97 -9.67 2.21
CA LYS A 155 -7.10 -10.61 3.34
C LYS A 155 -5.76 -11.15 3.82
N GLY A 156 -4.93 -11.63 2.91
CA GLY A 156 -3.61 -12.15 3.28
C GLY A 156 -2.80 -11.08 4.00
N VAL A 157 -2.84 -9.85 3.51
CA VAL A 157 -2.18 -8.72 4.18
C VAL A 157 -2.85 -8.37 5.51
N ALA A 158 -4.17 -8.46 5.65
CA ALA A 158 -4.87 -8.20 6.91
C ALA A 158 -4.53 -9.26 7.99
N GLU A 159 -4.34 -10.51 7.59
CA GLU A 159 -3.94 -11.62 8.48
C GLU A 159 -2.49 -11.53 8.95
N LEU A 160 -1.68 -10.66 8.36
CA LEU A 160 -0.36 -10.35 8.88
C LEU A 160 -0.50 -9.72 10.26
N ASN A 161 -0.30 -10.54 11.28
CA ASN A 161 -0.18 -10.06 12.64
C ASN A 161 1.19 -9.40 12.79
N PHE A 162 1.20 -8.07 12.74
CA PHE A 162 2.38 -7.29 13.06
C PHE A 162 2.72 -7.38 14.54
N GLY A 163 1.84 -7.81 15.45
CA GLY A 163 2.07 -7.90 16.89
C GLY A 163 1.90 -6.57 17.63
N ASP A 164 2.24 -6.55 18.92
CA ASP A 164 2.24 -5.37 19.80
C ASP A 164 3.42 -4.45 19.45
N PHE A 165 3.31 -3.83 18.27
CA PHE A 165 4.37 -3.05 17.63
C PHE A 165 4.12 -1.55 17.68
N GLN A 166 3.17 -1.06 18.48
CA GLN A 166 2.88 0.37 18.57
C GLN A 166 4.12 1.22 18.94
N ASN A 167 5.10 0.66 19.65
CA ASN A 167 6.35 1.36 20.01
C ASN A 167 7.52 1.16 19.00
N ASN A 168 7.45 0.17 18.10
CA ASN A 168 8.51 -0.16 17.12
C ASN A 168 8.00 -0.19 15.65
N GLN A 169 6.77 0.27 15.41
CA GLN A 169 6.02 0.15 14.15
C GLN A 169 6.68 0.95 13.02
N ILE A 170 7.12 2.18 13.33
CA ILE A 170 7.66 3.11 12.34
C ILE A 170 9.03 2.64 11.86
N ASP A 171 9.90 2.21 12.77
CA ASP A 171 11.25 1.78 12.42
C ASP A 171 11.25 0.45 11.67
N LEU A 172 10.53 -0.58 12.15
CA LEU A 172 10.54 -1.89 11.48
C LEU A 172 9.79 -1.85 10.14
N PHE A 173 8.68 -1.12 10.04
CA PHE A 173 7.97 -0.96 8.77
C PHE A 173 8.77 -0.08 7.81
N GLY A 174 9.34 1.03 8.29
CA GLY A 174 10.25 1.89 7.52
C GLY A 174 11.44 1.11 6.99
N ASP A 175 12.08 0.28 7.82
CA ASP A 175 13.18 -0.61 7.44
C ASP A 175 12.76 -1.68 6.41
N ALA A 176 11.59 -2.29 6.62
CA ALA A 176 11.06 -3.27 5.68
C ALA A 176 10.74 -2.59 4.35
N TYR A 177 10.15 -1.39 4.39
CA TYR A 177 9.80 -0.58 3.24
C TYR A 177 11.05 -0.05 2.50
N GLU A 178 12.07 0.43 3.20
CA GLU A 178 13.34 0.87 2.64
C GLU A 178 14.08 -0.30 1.97
N PHE A 179 14.03 -1.49 2.57
CA PHE A 179 14.52 -2.71 1.93
C PHE A 179 13.71 -3.07 0.67
N LEU A 180 12.40 -2.81 0.67
CA LEU A 180 11.50 -3.07 -0.45
C LEU A 180 11.71 -2.06 -1.60
N ILE A 181 11.85 -0.77 -1.30
CA ILE A 181 12.25 0.29 -2.25
C ILE A 181 13.65 0.01 -2.80
N SER A 182 14.61 -0.38 -1.96
CA SER A 182 15.97 -0.71 -2.40
C SER A 182 15.97 -1.89 -3.38
N ASN A 183 15.14 -2.92 -3.13
CA ASN A 183 14.90 -4.01 -4.08
C ASN A 183 14.18 -3.55 -5.36
N TYR A 184 13.33 -2.52 -5.27
CA TYR A 184 12.62 -1.93 -6.41
C TYR A 184 13.58 -1.15 -7.32
N ALA A 185 14.40 -0.27 -6.75
CA ALA A 185 15.44 0.48 -7.46
C ALA A 185 16.49 -0.47 -8.10
N ALA A 186 16.89 -1.52 -7.39
CA ALA A 186 17.84 -2.51 -7.90
C ALA A 186 17.27 -3.38 -9.05
N ASN A 187 15.95 -3.60 -9.10
CA ASN A 187 15.30 -4.38 -10.16
C ASN A 187 14.79 -3.51 -11.32
N ALA A 188 14.39 -2.25 -11.08
CA ALA A 188 14.09 -1.27 -12.12
C ALA A 188 15.33 -0.96 -12.99
N GLY A 189 16.52 -0.97 -12.38
CA GLY A 189 17.81 -0.89 -13.07
C GLY A 189 18.16 -2.10 -13.96
N LYS A 190 17.37 -3.19 -13.94
CA LYS A 190 17.58 -4.36 -14.80
C LYS A 190 16.68 -4.43 -16.03
N SER A 191 15.59 -3.66 -16.11
CA SER A 191 14.70 -3.63 -17.29
C SER A 191 14.80 -2.34 -18.14
N GLY A 192 15.49 -1.30 -17.67
CA GLY A 192 15.86 -0.14 -18.47
C GLY A 192 17.34 -0.20 -18.86
N GLY A 193 17.67 -0.86 -19.96
CA GLY A 193 19.05 -0.98 -20.43
C GLY A 193 19.71 0.38 -20.63
N SER A 194 20.87 0.56 -19.99
CA SER A 194 22.01 1.33 -20.50
C SER A 194 23.22 0.91 -19.68
N SER A 195 23.96 -0.08 -20.17
CA SER A 195 25.39 -0.16 -19.86
C SER A 195 25.97 1.21 -20.23
N LEU A 196 26.34 2.01 -19.22
CA LEU A 196 27.25 3.11 -19.46
C LEU A 196 28.53 2.48 -20.03
N PRO A 197 28.91 2.74 -21.29
CA PRO A 197 30.17 2.23 -21.79
C PRO A 197 31.28 2.85 -20.95
N HIS A 198 31.99 1.96 -20.26
CA HIS A 198 33.28 2.25 -19.67
C HIS A 198 34.19 2.78 -20.78
N ASN A 199 34.67 4.01 -20.62
CA ASN A 199 35.85 4.56 -21.28
C ASN A 199 35.70 5.01 -22.75
N MET A 200 35.26 6.26 -22.98
CA MET A 200 35.53 7.02 -24.20
C MET A 200 35.66 8.52 -23.87
N TYR A 201 36.85 8.93 -23.41
CA TYR A 201 37.35 10.29 -23.65
C TYR A 201 38.61 10.16 -24.51
N PRO A 202 38.59 10.64 -25.76
CA PRO A 202 39.80 10.85 -26.54
C PRO A 202 40.36 12.25 -26.29
N ASN A 203 41.57 12.31 -25.72
CA ASN A 203 42.74 13.11 -26.11
C ASN A 203 43.67 13.30 -24.92
#